data_AF-A0A967CMW8-F1
#
_entry.id   AF-A0A967CMW8-F1
#
_cell.length_a   1.000
_cell.length_b   1.000
_cell.length_c   1.000
_cell.angle_alpha   90.00
_cell.angle_beta   90.00
_cell.angle_gamma   90.00
#
_symmetry.space_group_name_H-M   'P 1'
#
loop_
_entity.id
_entity.type
_entity.pdbx_description
1 polymer ?
#
loop_
_entity_poly.entity_id
_entity_poly.type
_entity_poly.pdbx_seq_one_letter_code
_entity_poly.pdbx_strand_id
1 'polypeptide(L)'
;MLLRLDVKNFAVIESISCEFSKGLATFTGETGAGKSLLLDALSQVIGNRAEPGLIRKGHDQAEITAEFLISDHPNIIAWLDENGFNDNEPNLLTIKKVIYDSKPSKSSVNGHACSLSELKRFGRELLNIHGQGSNEKLRDLDFQHDLFDLCINAQQELEQTSSCFVAMTEIRDRINQIVKLKGFDEKERDFLRFQLNEMKHLNLKQEYIDALQAQHKSLHHLDSIQKSLGNALELLEGSEINAQDLINKSLSELQHVEVIDIFYKEQGSRLESISLELEDISSALRHHLGKLDLSPEKLDQVENEIQTLHNVARKHHTDINGLEKVYCELNDQLNLIEAADDDLLSLQKDLADAEKKFMDQAKRLSSYRKKNTAQFEELIKRQLKSLGFKFIEFKVLIENLNESNFNQKGIESVRFYISANPGMSLGPLEEIASGGEMSRICLALEMMELDSSA
;
A
#
# COMPACT_ATOMS: atom_id res chain seq x y z
N MET A 1 -26.16 34.75 8.22
CA MET A 1 -26.11 36.17 8.65
C MET A 1 -26.46 36.27 10.14
N LEU A 2 -25.73 37.09 10.93
CA LEU A 2 -26.09 37.39 12.34
C LEU A 2 -27.33 38.30 12.39
N LEU A 3 -28.35 37.91 13.15
CA LEU A 3 -29.59 38.67 13.36
C LEU A 3 -29.61 39.39 14.71
N ARG A 4 -29.16 38.72 15.77
CA ARG A 4 -29.24 39.23 17.13
C ARG A 4 -28.04 38.80 17.97
N LEU A 5 -27.58 39.68 18.85
CA LEU A 5 -26.56 39.39 19.87
C LEU A 5 -27.01 39.94 21.23
N ASP A 6 -27.22 39.05 22.18
CA ASP A 6 -27.47 39.39 23.59
C ASP A 6 -26.24 39.04 24.44
N VAL A 7 -25.75 40.01 25.21
CA VAL A 7 -24.61 39.81 26.12
C VAL A 7 -24.99 40.28 27.52
N LYS A 8 -24.79 39.42 28.53
CA LYS A 8 -25.07 39.72 29.95
C LYS A 8 -23.86 39.42 30.82
N ASN A 9 -23.56 40.33 31.74
CA ASN A 9 -22.51 40.22 32.75
C ASN A 9 -21.11 39.89 32.19
N PHE A 10 -20.80 40.39 30.99
CA PHE A 10 -19.54 40.13 30.28
C PHE A 10 -18.60 41.34 30.42
N ALA A 11 -17.47 41.16 31.09
CA ALA A 11 -16.49 42.20 31.41
C ALA A 11 -17.15 43.46 32.04
N VAL A 12 -17.21 44.59 31.32
CA VAL A 12 -17.87 45.82 31.79
C VAL A 12 -19.34 45.94 31.35
N ILE A 13 -19.86 44.99 30.58
CA ILE A 13 -21.24 44.95 30.08
C ILE A 13 -22.14 44.29 31.13
N GLU A 14 -23.17 45.01 31.58
CA GLU A 14 -24.23 44.45 32.43
C GLU A 14 -25.26 43.70 31.59
N SER A 15 -25.86 44.39 30.61
CA SER A 15 -26.75 43.78 29.62
C SER A 15 -26.75 44.62 28.36
N ILE A 16 -26.62 43.98 27.20
CA ILE A 16 -26.81 44.60 25.89
C ILE A 16 -27.55 43.63 24.98
N SER A 17 -28.38 44.18 24.11
CA SER A 17 -29.10 43.47 23.06
C SER A 17 -28.95 44.26 21.77
N CYS A 18 -28.38 43.63 20.75
CA CYS A 18 -28.13 44.24 19.45
C CYS A 18 -28.88 43.45 18.37
N GLU A 19 -29.66 44.15 17.55
CA GLU A 19 -30.27 43.60 16.35
C GLU A 19 -29.50 44.07 15.11
N PHE A 20 -29.30 43.17 14.15
CA PHE A 20 -28.49 43.37 12.97
C PHE A 20 -29.34 43.23 11.70
N SER A 21 -29.08 44.10 10.73
CA SER A 21 -29.68 44.05 9.40
C SER A 21 -28.62 43.75 8.34
N LYS A 22 -29.06 43.27 7.17
CA LYS A 22 -28.15 42.88 6.09
C LYS A 22 -27.40 44.11 5.57
N GLY A 23 -26.08 43.99 5.40
CA GLY A 23 -25.22 45.05 4.88
C GLY A 23 -24.18 45.51 5.90
N LEU A 24 -23.82 46.80 5.86
CA LEU A 24 -22.77 47.38 6.69
C LEU A 24 -23.34 47.89 8.02
N ALA A 25 -22.94 47.25 9.13
CA ALA A 25 -23.19 47.74 10.48
C ALA A 25 -21.96 48.47 11.03
N THR A 26 -22.11 49.73 11.45
CA THR A 26 -21.01 50.54 12.00
C THR A 26 -21.22 50.82 13.48
N PHE A 27 -20.25 50.43 14.31
CA PHE A 27 -20.25 50.72 15.76
C PHE A 27 -19.39 51.96 16.05
N THR A 28 -19.98 52.98 16.67
CA THR A 28 -19.32 54.25 17.04
C THR A 28 -19.46 54.53 18.54
N GLY A 29 -18.53 55.27 19.15
CA GLY A 29 -18.59 55.66 20.56
C GLY A 29 -17.32 56.41 21.03
N GLU A 30 -17.29 56.84 22.29
CA GLU A 30 -16.17 57.65 22.86
C GLU A 30 -14.90 56.85 23.18
N THR A 31 -15.02 55.56 23.50
CA THR A 31 -13.87 54.69 23.80
C THR A 31 -13.92 53.40 22.96
N GLY A 32 -12.75 52.94 22.50
CA GLY A 32 -12.64 51.71 21.70
C GLY A 32 -12.97 50.42 22.44
N ALA A 33 -13.13 50.47 23.77
CA ALA A 33 -13.37 49.31 24.62
C ALA A 33 -14.72 48.63 24.34
N GLY A 34 -15.80 49.39 24.09
CA GLY A 34 -17.12 48.82 23.84
C GLY A 34 -17.21 47.99 22.55
N LYS A 35 -16.51 48.42 21.50
CA LYS A 35 -16.42 47.69 20.23
C LYS A 35 -15.66 46.38 20.40
N SER A 36 -14.48 46.43 21.03
CA SER A 36 -13.66 45.24 21.26
C SER A 36 -14.41 44.21 22.10
N LEU A 37 -15.13 44.64 23.14
CA LEU A 37 -15.91 43.72 23.98
C LEU A 37 -17.05 43.01 23.25
N LEU A 38 -17.70 43.67 22.28
CA LEU A 38 -18.71 43.03 21.43
C LEU A 38 -18.08 42.00 20.48
N LEU A 39 -16.92 42.31 19.90
CA LEU A 39 -16.17 41.37 19.08
C LEU A 39 -15.63 40.18 19.90
N ASP A 40 -15.19 40.43 21.12
CA ASP A 40 -14.77 39.40 22.06
C ASP A 40 -15.96 38.50 22.44
N ALA A 41 -17.13 39.08 22.70
CA ALA A 41 -18.35 38.33 22.98
C ALA A 41 -18.76 37.44 21.80
N LEU A 42 -18.75 37.96 20.57
CA LEU A 42 -18.99 37.19 19.35
C LEU A 42 -17.98 36.06 19.18
N SER A 43 -16.69 36.35 19.40
CA SER A 43 -15.61 35.37 19.35
C SER A 43 -15.82 34.23 20.36
N GLN A 44 -16.34 34.54 21.54
CA GLN A 44 -16.67 33.54 22.55
C GLN A 44 -17.81 32.62 22.10
N VAL A 45 -18.86 33.14 21.48
CA VAL A 45 -20.02 32.35 21.00
C VAL A 45 -19.61 31.30 19.96
N ILE A 46 -18.64 31.62 19.11
CA ILE A 46 -18.16 30.74 18.03
C ILE A 46 -17.08 29.73 18.44
N GLY A 47 -16.87 29.54 19.74
CA GLY A 47 -16.01 28.46 20.25
C GLY A 47 -14.56 28.83 20.55
N ASN A 48 -14.24 30.12 20.71
CA ASN A 48 -12.97 30.48 21.35
C ASN A 48 -12.97 30.08 22.84
N ARG A 49 -11.78 29.82 23.37
CA ARG A 49 -11.63 29.49 24.79
C ARG A 49 -11.91 30.75 25.62
N ALA A 50 -12.65 30.59 26.71
CA ALA A 50 -12.88 31.68 27.65
C ALA A 50 -11.60 31.93 28.46
N GLU A 51 -11.10 33.16 28.46
CA GLU A 51 -9.99 33.59 29.29
C GLU A 51 -10.47 34.03 30.68
N PRO A 52 -9.61 33.97 31.72
CA PRO A 52 -9.93 34.52 33.03
C PRO A 52 -10.19 36.03 32.95
N GLY A 53 -11.21 36.53 33.67
CA GLY A 53 -11.52 37.97 33.73
C GLY A 53 -12.59 38.46 32.75
N LEU A 54 -13.22 37.56 32.00
CA LEU A 54 -14.36 37.88 31.11
C LEU A 54 -15.71 38.05 31.85
N ILE A 55 -15.78 37.70 33.13
CA ILE A 55 -17.00 37.84 33.94
C ILE A 55 -16.98 39.18 34.67
N ARG A 56 -18.10 39.90 34.65
CA ARG A 56 -18.25 41.15 35.37
C ARG A 56 -18.04 40.95 36.86
N LYS A 57 -17.29 41.86 37.50
CA LYS A 57 -17.06 41.81 38.96
C LYS A 57 -18.38 41.72 39.74
N GLY A 58 -18.42 40.83 40.72
CA GLY A 58 -19.61 40.59 41.56
C GLY A 58 -20.66 39.66 40.96
N HIS A 59 -20.36 38.99 39.84
CA HIS A 59 -21.24 38.00 39.22
C HIS A 59 -20.53 36.65 39.08
N ASP A 60 -21.29 35.56 39.17
CA ASP A 60 -20.76 34.19 39.10
C ASP A 60 -20.75 33.62 37.66
N GLN A 61 -21.45 34.28 36.74
CA GLN A 61 -21.58 33.86 35.35
C GLN A 61 -21.78 35.03 34.37
N ALA A 62 -21.35 34.82 33.12
CA ALA A 62 -21.64 35.65 31.96
C ALA A 62 -22.41 34.83 30.91
N GLU A 63 -23.37 35.45 30.22
CA GLU A 63 -24.18 34.79 29.19
C GLU A 63 -24.08 35.55 27.87
N ILE A 64 -23.89 34.81 26.78
CA ILE A 64 -23.81 35.36 25.43
C ILE A 64 -24.70 34.51 24.52
N THR A 65 -25.64 35.15 23.81
CA THR A 65 -26.55 34.48 22.88
C THR A 65 -26.45 35.18 21.52
N ALA A 66 -26.25 34.41 20.45
CA ALA A 66 -26.27 34.93 19.09
C ALA A 66 -27.24 34.12 18.23
N GLU A 67 -28.03 34.81 17.43
CA GLU A 67 -28.99 34.23 16.51
C GLU A 67 -28.53 34.47 15.07
N PHE A 68 -28.49 33.40 14.26
CA PHE A 68 -28.07 33.45 12.87
C PHE A 68 -29.18 32.96 11.95
N LEU A 69 -29.41 33.69 10.86
CA LEU A 69 -30.13 33.19 9.71
C LEU A 69 -29.18 32.32 8.86
N ILE A 70 -29.53 31.05 8.67
CA ILE A 70 -28.69 30.05 8.00
C ILE A 70 -29.26 29.54 6.66
N SER A 71 -30.23 30.25 6.08
CA SER A 71 -30.86 29.89 4.79
C SER A 71 -29.88 29.66 3.64
N ASP A 72 -28.73 30.35 3.65
CA ASP A 72 -27.69 30.26 2.63
C ASP A 72 -26.61 29.18 2.96
N HIS A 73 -26.79 28.40 4.03
CA HIS A 73 -25.82 27.41 4.51
C HIS A 73 -26.42 25.99 4.60
N PRO A 74 -26.65 25.30 3.46
CA PRO A 74 -27.31 23.98 3.44
C PRO A 74 -26.53 22.90 4.22
N ASN A 75 -25.21 23.00 4.28
CA ASN A 75 -24.35 22.08 5.02
C ASN A 75 -24.59 22.15 6.54
N ILE A 76 -24.87 23.34 7.06
CA ILE A 76 -25.18 23.55 8.49
C ILE A 76 -26.55 22.97 8.79
N ILE A 77 -27.55 23.25 7.94
CA ILE A 77 -28.92 22.74 8.08
C ILE A 77 -28.92 21.21 8.12
N ALA A 78 -28.27 20.57 7.14
CA ALA A 78 -28.16 19.11 7.08
C ALA A 78 -27.49 18.52 8.33
N TRP A 79 -26.42 19.17 8.83
CA TRP A 79 -25.76 18.72 10.05
C TRP A 79 -26.66 18.83 11.29
N LEU A 80 -27.45 19.90 11.42
CA LEU A 80 -28.39 20.06 12.53
C LEU A 80 -29.47 18.97 12.52
N ASP A 81 -29.98 18.62 11.34
CA ASP A 81 -30.97 17.55 11.16
C ASP A 81 -30.40 16.18 11.53
N GLU A 82 -29.22 15.84 10.99
CA GLU A 82 -28.56 14.55 11.23
C GLU A 82 -28.21 14.33 12.71
N ASN A 83 -27.85 15.41 13.43
CA ASN A 83 -27.37 15.34 14.80
C ASN A 83 -28.44 15.71 15.84
N GLY A 84 -29.67 15.97 15.42
CA GLY A 84 -30.81 16.23 16.31
C GLY A 84 -30.76 17.59 17.03
N PHE A 85 -30.11 18.59 16.43
CA PHE A 85 -30.04 19.98 16.93
C PHE A 85 -31.05 20.91 16.26
N ASN A 86 -31.92 20.40 15.39
CA ASN A 86 -32.90 21.24 14.70
C ASN A 86 -34.09 21.57 15.63
N ASP A 87 -34.56 22.82 15.52
CA ASP A 87 -35.71 23.33 16.27
C ASP A 87 -36.91 23.52 15.32
N ASN A 88 -38.02 24.07 15.81
CA ASN A 88 -39.21 24.33 14.98
C ASN A 88 -39.00 25.37 13.86
N GLU A 89 -37.86 26.08 13.85
CA GLU A 89 -37.49 27.08 12.85
C GLU A 89 -36.24 26.64 12.07
N PRO A 90 -36.38 25.97 10.92
CA PRO A 90 -35.26 25.27 10.25
C PRO A 90 -34.16 26.17 9.71
N ASN A 91 -34.42 27.48 9.62
CA ASN A 91 -33.48 28.48 9.09
C ASN A 91 -32.85 29.35 10.17
N LEU A 92 -33.19 29.15 11.45
CA LEU A 92 -32.68 29.92 12.56
C LEU A 92 -31.76 29.06 13.42
N LEU A 93 -30.57 29.58 13.68
CA LEU A 93 -29.58 28.97 14.55
C LEU A 93 -29.32 29.87 15.76
N THR A 94 -29.67 29.39 16.94
CA THR A 94 -29.44 30.12 18.20
C THR A 94 -28.31 29.46 18.97
N ILE A 95 -27.18 30.16 19.10
CA ILE A 95 -26.03 29.70 19.87
C ILE A 95 -25.99 30.46 21.18
N LYS A 96 -26.02 29.74 22.30
CA LYS A 96 -25.88 30.30 23.65
C LYS A 96 -24.63 29.74 24.33
N LYS A 97 -23.81 30.63 24.89
CA LYS A 97 -22.66 30.28 25.72
C LYS A 97 -22.78 30.91 27.10
N VAL A 98 -22.55 30.10 28.13
CA VAL A 98 -22.52 30.51 29.53
C VAL A 98 -21.12 30.26 30.08
N ILE A 99 -20.46 31.32 30.52
CA ILE A 99 -19.13 31.27 31.13
C ILE A 99 -19.32 31.37 32.64
N TYR A 100 -18.69 30.46 33.39
CA TYR A 100 -18.74 30.43 34.85
C TYR A 100 -17.36 30.72 35.43
N ASP A 101 -17.33 31.30 36.63
CA ASP A 101 -16.07 31.57 37.34
C ASP A 101 -15.46 30.28 37.92
N SER A 102 -16.33 29.37 38.38
CA SER A 102 -15.94 28.19 39.18
C SER A 102 -16.03 26.84 38.45
N LYS A 103 -16.52 26.81 37.21
CA LYS A 103 -16.72 25.56 36.44
C LYS A 103 -16.55 25.77 34.92
N PRO A 104 -16.40 24.70 34.13
CA PRO A 104 -16.26 24.83 32.68
C PRO A 104 -17.45 25.56 32.05
N SER A 105 -17.18 26.37 31.02
CA SER A 105 -18.22 27.03 30.23
C SER A 105 -19.13 26.01 29.57
N LYS A 106 -20.43 26.30 29.51
CA LYS A 106 -21.42 25.49 28.80
C LYS A 106 -21.85 26.19 27.52
N SER A 107 -22.06 25.41 26.48
CA SER A 107 -22.57 25.92 25.21
C SER A 107 -23.75 25.09 24.75
N SER A 108 -24.69 25.74 24.08
CA SER A 108 -25.84 25.10 23.48
C SER A 108 -26.18 25.70 22.14
N VAL A 109 -26.65 24.86 21.22
CA VAL A 109 -27.17 25.22 19.90
C VAL A 109 -28.64 24.81 19.88
N ASN A 110 -29.55 25.73 19.57
CA ASN A 110 -31.00 25.48 19.53
C ASN A 110 -31.50 24.76 20.79
N GLY A 111 -31.06 25.23 21.96
CA GLY A 111 -31.42 24.64 23.27
C GLY A 111 -30.69 23.35 23.64
N HIS A 112 -29.99 22.69 22.72
CA HIS A 112 -29.29 21.42 22.95
C HIS A 112 -27.82 21.65 23.30
N ALA A 113 -27.29 20.91 24.27
CA ALA A 113 -25.89 21.05 24.70
C ALA A 113 -24.92 20.65 23.57
N CYS A 114 -23.90 21.46 23.33
CA CYS A 114 -22.91 21.21 22.28
C CYS A 114 -21.46 21.29 22.80
N SER A 115 -20.57 20.56 22.15
CA SER A 115 -19.14 20.58 22.38
C SER A 115 -18.47 21.83 21.79
N LEU A 116 -17.24 22.12 22.23
CA LEU A 116 -16.45 23.22 21.69
C LEU A 116 -16.04 22.98 20.22
N SER A 117 -15.80 21.72 19.84
CA SER A 117 -15.46 21.33 18.47
C SER A 117 -16.60 21.60 17.49
N GLU A 118 -17.84 21.31 17.88
CA GLU A 118 -19.03 21.58 17.06
C GLU A 118 -19.24 23.09 16.90
N LEU A 119 -19.10 23.86 17.98
CA LEU A 119 -19.14 25.33 17.89
C LEU A 119 -18.09 25.90 16.95
N LYS A 120 -16.85 25.40 17.00
CA LYS A 120 -15.78 25.86 16.11
C LYS A 120 -16.09 25.56 14.65
N ARG A 121 -16.78 24.46 14.35
CA ARG A 121 -17.23 24.14 13.00
C ARG A 121 -18.23 25.19 12.50
N PHE A 122 -19.29 25.46 13.25
CA PHE A 122 -20.27 26.49 12.90
C PHE A 122 -19.64 27.89 12.81
N GLY A 123 -18.77 28.21 13.77
CA GLY A 123 -18.05 29.47 13.82
C GLY A 123 -17.30 29.79 12.53
N ARG A 124 -16.61 28.80 11.95
CA ARG A 124 -15.84 28.95 10.72
C ARG A 124 -16.69 29.26 9.49
N GLU A 125 -17.92 28.77 9.45
CA GLU A 125 -18.83 28.97 8.32
C GLU A 125 -19.72 30.22 8.48
N LEU A 126 -20.05 30.61 9.72
CA LEU A 126 -21.02 31.68 10.00
C LEU A 126 -20.39 33.06 10.23
N LEU A 127 -19.18 33.11 10.77
CA LEU A 127 -18.54 34.35 11.19
C LEU A 127 -17.05 34.35 10.85
N ASN A 128 -16.63 35.38 10.13
CA ASN A 128 -15.22 35.69 9.94
C ASN A 128 -14.92 36.99 10.70
N ILE A 129 -14.23 36.89 11.84
CA ILE A 129 -13.89 38.04 12.68
C ILE A 129 -12.47 38.45 12.33
N HIS A 130 -12.24 39.73 11.98
CA HIS A 130 -10.92 40.31 11.70
C HIS A 130 -10.46 41.23 12.84
N GLY A 131 -9.32 40.91 13.46
CA GLY A 131 -8.74 41.55 14.64
C GLY A 131 -7.39 40.92 15.02
N GLN A 132 -6.93 41.11 16.27
CA GLN A 132 -5.58 40.70 16.70
C GLN A 132 -5.30 39.18 16.60
N GLY A 133 -6.32 38.31 16.52
CA GLY A 133 -6.19 36.85 16.37
C GLY A 133 -6.52 36.28 14.98
N SER A 134 -6.98 37.11 14.05
CA SER A 134 -7.54 36.69 12.74
C SER A 134 -6.50 36.51 11.65
N ASN A 135 -5.27 36.88 11.96
CA ASN A 135 -4.16 36.91 11.03
C ASN A 135 -3.66 35.50 10.68
N GLU A 136 -4.10 34.44 11.37
CA GLU A 136 -3.64 33.07 11.14
C GLU A 136 -3.93 32.57 9.72
N LYS A 137 -5.11 32.84 9.14
CA LYS A 137 -5.44 32.41 7.77
C LYS A 137 -4.54 33.09 6.72
N LEU A 138 -4.22 34.36 6.89
CA LEU A 138 -3.30 35.06 5.98
C LEU A 138 -1.85 34.62 6.13
N ARG A 139 -1.50 33.97 7.24
CA ARG A 139 -0.19 33.36 7.45
C ARG A 139 -0.11 31.96 6.85
N ASP A 140 -1.25 31.37 6.49
CA ASP A 140 -1.30 30.07 5.83
C ASP A 140 -0.89 30.23 4.36
N LEU A 141 0.19 29.55 3.99
CA LEU A 141 0.71 29.55 2.62
C LEU A 141 -0.27 28.87 1.66
N ASP A 142 -1.02 27.87 2.11
CA ASP A 142 -2.03 27.22 1.28
C ASP A 142 -3.15 28.19 0.91
N PHE A 143 -3.60 29.00 1.87
CA PHE A 143 -4.60 30.04 1.63
C PHE A 143 -4.08 31.11 0.65
N GLN A 144 -2.84 31.59 0.84
CA GLN A 144 -2.24 32.56 -0.09
C GLN A 144 -2.16 32.00 -1.51
N HIS A 145 -1.82 30.72 -1.64
CA HIS A 145 -1.74 30.04 -2.93
C HIS A 145 -3.12 29.93 -3.57
N ASP A 146 -4.11 29.43 -2.84
CA ASP A 146 -5.47 29.23 -3.36
C ASP A 146 -6.11 30.56 -3.75
N LEU A 147 -5.92 31.61 -2.94
CA LEU A 147 -6.40 32.95 -3.25
C LEU A 147 -5.75 33.53 -4.51
N PHE A 148 -4.44 33.33 -4.68
CA PHE A 148 -3.74 33.78 -5.89
C PHE A 148 -4.30 33.09 -7.13
N ASP A 149 -4.40 31.75 -7.11
CA ASP A 149 -4.90 30.96 -8.23
C ASP A 149 -6.36 31.29 -8.56
N LEU A 150 -7.18 31.55 -7.55
CA LEU A 150 -8.56 32.00 -7.69
C LEU A 150 -8.63 33.36 -8.41
N CYS A 151 -7.85 34.34 -7.95
CA CYS A 151 -7.90 35.71 -8.49
C CYS A 151 -7.34 35.82 -9.91
N ILE A 152 -6.45 34.91 -10.34
CA ILE A 152 -5.94 34.86 -11.72
C ILE A 152 -6.76 33.93 -12.62
N ASN A 153 -7.84 33.34 -12.11
CA ASN A 153 -8.66 32.35 -12.80
C ASN A 153 -7.86 31.15 -13.34
N ALA A 154 -7.00 30.56 -12.51
CA ALA A 154 -6.16 29.40 -12.89
C ALA A 154 -6.83 28.04 -12.65
N GLN A 155 -8.14 27.99 -12.35
CA GLN A 155 -8.81 26.76 -11.90
C GLN A 155 -8.76 25.65 -12.96
N GLN A 156 -8.86 26.00 -14.25
CA GLN A 156 -8.81 25.03 -15.33
C GLN A 156 -7.42 24.37 -15.44
N GLU A 157 -6.35 25.15 -15.39
CA GLU A 157 -4.97 24.68 -15.42
C GLU A 157 -4.61 23.90 -14.14
N LEU A 158 -5.15 24.33 -13.00
CA LEU A 158 -5.00 23.66 -11.71
C LEU A 158 -5.67 22.27 -11.74
N GLU A 159 -6.89 22.17 -12.25
CA GLU A 159 -7.63 20.91 -12.34
C GLU A 159 -6.93 19.90 -13.27
N GLN A 160 -6.39 20.36 -14.41
CA GLN A 160 -5.59 19.52 -15.30
C GLN A 160 -4.31 19.03 -14.63
N THR A 161 -3.60 19.91 -13.92
CA THR A 161 -2.37 19.57 -13.21
C THR A 161 -2.64 18.59 -12.07
N SER A 162 -3.70 18.83 -11.30
CA SER A 162 -4.16 17.95 -10.21
C SER A 162 -4.52 16.57 -10.72
N SER A 163 -5.30 16.48 -11.80
CA SER A 163 -5.68 15.19 -12.42
C SER A 163 -4.46 14.37 -12.87
N CYS A 164 -3.46 15.03 -13.49
CA CYS A 164 -2.21 14.37 -13.85
C CYS A 164 -1.40 13.92 -12.64
N PHE A 165 -1.36 14.72 -11.57
CA PHE A 165 -0.67 14.36 -10.33
C PHE A 165 -1.31 13.14 -9.66
N VAL A 166 -2.65 13.12 -9.55
CA VAL A 166 -3.40 11.99 -8.98
C VAL A 166 -3.11 10.69 -9.75
N ALA A 167 -3.22 10.72 -11.08
CA ALA A 167 -2.92 9.56 -11.92
C ALA A 167 -1.47 9.06 -11.74
N MET A 168 -0.50 9.99 -11.66
CA MET A 168 0.90 9.65 -11.39
C MET A 168 1.08 9.01 -10.01
N THR A 169 0.43 9.54 -8.97
CA THR A 169 0.51 8.98 -7.62
C THR A 169 -0.13 7.60 -7.51
N GLU A 170 -1.26 7.36 -8.18
CA GLU A 170 -1.92 6.05 -8.22
C GLU A 170 -1.01 4.97 -8.85
N ILE A 171 -0.34 5.31 -9.95
CA ILE A 171 0.62 4.40 -10.59
C ILE A 171 1.81 4.14 -9.65
N ARG A 172 2.35 5.18 -9.01
CA ARG A 172 3.47 5.05 -8.06
C ARG A 172 3.10 4.19 -6.86
N ASP A 173 1.89 4.34 -6.32
CA ASP A 173 1.39 3.54 -5.22
C ASP A 173 1.20 2.08 -5.62
N ARG A 174 0.68 1.83 -6.83
CA ARG A 174 0.56 0.47 -7.37
C ARG A 174 1.91 -0.21 -7.56
N ILE A 175 2.92 0.52 -8.07
CA ILE A 175 4.30 0.02 -8.16
C ILE A 175 4.83 -0.30 -6.76
N ASN A 176 4.66 0.59 -5.79
CA ASN A 176 5.13 0.38 -4.42
C ASN A 176 4.47 -0.85 -3.77
N GLN A 177 3.19 -1.09 -4.03
CA GLN A 177 2.49 -2.30 -3.57
C GLN A 177 3.09 -3.57 -4.19
N ILE A 178 3.30 -3.59 -5.50
CA ILE A 178 3.90 -4.75 -6.20
C ILE A 178 5.34 -4.98 -5.73
N VAL A 179 6.15 -3.92 -5.60
CA VAL A 179 7.53 -4.03 -5.11
C VAL A 179 7.58 -4.58 -3.69
N LYS A 180 6.68 -4.10 -2.80
CA LYS A 180 6.59 -4.62 -1.43
C LYS A 180 6.23 -6.11 -1.41
N LEU A 181 5.33 -6.57 -2.28
CA LEU A 181 4.98 -7.98 -2.40
C LEU A 181 6.18 -8.80 -2.94
N LYS A 182 6.81 -8.34 -4.03
CA LYS A 182 7.95 -9.01 -4.66
C LYS A 182 9.19 -9.14 -3.79
N GLY A 183 9.45 -8.18 -2.91
CA GLY A 183 10.61 -8.23 -2.00
C GLY A 183 10.60 -9.47 -1.10
N PHE A 184 9.44 -10.11 -0.90
CA PHE A 184 9.32 -11.39 -0.19
C PHE A 184 9.55 -12.61 -1.10
N ASP A 185 9.31 -12.47 -2.42
CA ASP A 185 9.22 -13.58 -3.37
C ASP A 185 10.51 -13.88 -4.14
N GLU A 186 11.55 -13.03 -4.11
CA GLU A 186 12.75 -13.26 -4.95
C GLU A 186 13.52 -14.54 -4.56
N LYS A 187 13.66 -14.81 -3.26
CA LYS A 187 14.24 -16.06 -2.76
C LYS A 187 13.37 -17.28 -3.09
N GLU A 188 12.05 -17.10 -3.04
CA GLU A 188 11.09 -18.14 -3.38
C GLU A 188 11.17 -18.46 -4.87
N ARG A 189 11.33 -17.45 -5.73
CA ARG A 189 11.58 -17.59 -7.17
C ARG A 189 12.84 -18.37 -7.48
N ASP A 190 13.95 -18.02 -6.86
CA ASP A 190 15.22 -18.72 -7.07
C ASP A 190 15.11 -20.19 -6.65
N PHE A 191 14.38 -20.44 -5.55
CA PHE A 191 14.08 -21.78 -5.08
C PHE A 191 13.16 -22.55 -6.04
N LEU A 192 12.08 -21.94 -6.55
CA LEU A 192 11.19 -22.53 -7.56
C LEU A 192 11.94 -22.84 -8.86
N ARG A 193 12.79 -21.93 -9.34
CA ARG A 193 13.63 -22.14 -10.54
C ARG A 193 14.63 -23.27 -10.34
N PHE A 194 15.23 -23.37 -9.15
CA PHE A 194 16.13 -24.46 -8.81
C PHE A 194 15.40 -25.82 -8.86
N GLN A 195 14.22 -25.91 -8.24
CA GLN A 195 13.39 -27.12 -8.25
C GLN A 195 12.96 -27.52 -9.67
N LEU A 196 12.46 -26.55 -10.45
CA LEU A 196 12.05 -26.81 -11.83
C LEU A 196 13.22 -27.28 -12.71
N ASN A 197 14.41 -26.70 -12.54
CA ASN A 197 15.60 -27.12 -13.29
C ASN A 197 16.07 -28.53 -12.91
N GLU A 198 15.92 -28.94 -11.65
CA GLU A 198 16.19 -30.31 -11.21
C GLU A 198 15.26 -31.32 -11.93
N MET A 199 13.99 -30.96 -12.12
CA MET A 199 13.00 -31.82 -12.78
C MET A 199 13.00 -31.74 -14.31
N LYS A 200 13.50 -30.65 -14.89
CA LYS A 200 13.41 -30.34 -16.33
C LYS A 200 14.07 -31.39 -17.24
N HIS A 201 15.09 -32.07 -16.74
CA HIS A 201 15.83 -33.10 -17.48
C HIS A 201 15.23 -34.50 -17.31
N LEU A 202 14.25 -34.68 -16.43
CA LEU A 202 13.60 -35.96 -16.18
C LEU A 202 12.40 -36.14 -17.10
N ASN A 203 12.21 -37.35 -17.63
CA ASN A 203 11.01 -37.69 -18.37
C ASN A 203 9.92 -38.16 -17.38
N LEU A 204 9.03 -37.25 -17.01
CA LEU A 204 8.00 -37.47 -15.99
C LEU A 204 6.70 -38.06 -16.56
N LYS A 205 6.65 -38.40 -17.86
CA LYS A 205 5.46 -38.97 -18.48
C LYS A 205 5.16 -40.35 -17.89
N GLN A 206 3.91 -40.56 -17.47
CA GLN A 206 3.46 -41.84 -16.90
C GLN A 206 3.81 -43.04 -17.79
N GLU A 207 3.60 -42.93 -19.11
CA GLU A 207 3.91 -44.00 -20.08
C GLU A 207 5.39 -44.41 -20.06
N TYR A 208 6.30 -43.44 -19.86
CA TYR A 208 7.74 -43.70 -19.78
C TYR A 208 8.10 -44.38 -18.46
N ILE A 209 7.54 -43.89 -17.34
CA ILE A 209 7.78 -44.44 -16.00
C ILE A 209 7.32 -45.90 -15.93
N ASP A 210 6.12 -46.19 -16.44
CA ASP A 210 5.56 -47.55 -16.45
C ASP A 210 6.44 -48.49 -17.29
N ALA A 211 6.90 -48.03 -18.46
CA ALA A 211 7.81 -48.78 -19.32
C ALA A 211 9.17 -49.03 -18.64
N LEU A 212 9.73 -48.02 -17.98
CA LEU A 212 11.00 -48.10 -17.26
C LEU A 212 10.93 -49.10 -16.10
N GLN A 213 9.85 -49.08 -15.31
CA GLN A 213 9.62 -50.03 -14.22
C GLN A 213 9.43 -51.47 -14.74
N ALA A 214 8.70 -51.65 -15.84
CA ALA A 214 8.53 -52.96 -16.47
C ALA A 214 9.87 -53.50 -16.98
N GLN A 215 10.68 -52.64 -17.60
CA GLN A 215 12.02 -52.97 -18.08
C GLN A 215 12.95 -53.35 -16.92
N HIS A 216 12.97 -52.56 -15.83
CA HIS A 216 13.74 -52.85 -14.62
C HIS A 216 13.39 -54.23 -14.06
N LYS A 217 12.09 -54.52 -13.88
CA LYS A 217 11.62 -55.80 -13.35
C LYS A 217 12.06 -56.97 -14.23
N SER A 218 11.98 -56.82 -15.56
CA SER A 218 12.42 -57.85 -16.50
C SER A 218 13.93 -58.08 -16.43
N LEU A 219 14.73 -57.02 -16.43
CA LEU A 219 16.20 -57.12 -16.36
C LEU A 219 16.66 -57.69 -15.02
N HIS A 220 16.06 -57.25 -13.90
CA HIS A 220 16.38 -57.76 -12.57
C HIS A 220 16.03 -59.25 -12.43
N HIS A 221 14.90 -59.71 -13.00
CA HIS A 221 14.57 -61.13 -13.03
C HIS A 221 15.59 -61.94 -13.85
N LEU A 222 16.01 -61.42 -15.01
CA LEU A 222 17.03 -62.08 -15.84
C LEU A 222 18.36 -62.17 -15.09
N ASP A 223 18.79 -61.10 -14.40
CA ASP A 223 20.02 -61.09 -13.59
C ASP A 223 19.94 -62.11 -12.43
N SER A 224 18.79 -62.17 -11.74
CA SER A 224 18.55 -63.13 -10.67
C SER A 224 18.59 -64.59 -11.17
N ILE A 225 18.03 -64.86 -12.35
CA ILE A 225 18.10 -66.17 -13.00
C ILE A 225 19.54 -66.49 -13.37
N GLN A 226 20.25 -65.55 -14.00
CA GLN A 226 21.64 -65.75 -14.42
C GLN A 226 22.56 -66.07 -13.25
N LYS A 227 22.46 -65.30 -12.15
CA LYS A 227 23.21 -65.55 -10.91
C LYS A 227 22.87 -66.92 -10.31
N SER A 228 21.58 -67.26 -10.24
CA SER A 228 21.14 -68.54 -9.66
C SER A 228 21.60 -69.74 -10.49
N LEU A 229 21.50 -69.65 -11.83
CA LEU A 229 21.96 -70.68 -12.75
C LEU A 229 23.49 -70.80 -12.76
N GLY A 230 24.21 -69.68 -12.74
CA GLY A 230 25.67 -69.65 -12.64
C GLY A 230 26.16 -70.33 -11.36
N ASN A 231 25.58 -69.98 -10.22
CA ASN A 231 25.90 -70.60 -8.93
C ASN A 231 25.57 -72.10 -8.91
N ALA A 232 24.44 -72.51 -9.52
CA ALA A 232 24.08 -73.93 -9.62
C ALA A 232 25.11 -74.70 -10.46
N LEU A 233 25.54 -74.16 -11.60
CA LEU A 233 26.59 -74.77 -12.43
C LEU A 233 27.93 -74.85 -11.70
N GLU A 234 28.30 -73.82 -10.95
CA GLU A 234 29.55 -73.83 -10.17
C GLU A 234 29.55 -74.93 -9.09
N LEU A 235 28.40 -75.19 -8.45
CA LEU A 235 28.23 -76.30 -7.50
C LEU A 235 28.22 -77.68 -8.17
N LEU A 236 27.70 -77.78 -9.40
CA LEU A 236 27.57 -79.05 -10.12
C LEU A 236 28.87 -79.48 -10.81
N GLU A 237 29.57 -78.53 -11.45
CA GLU A 237 30.69 -78.79 -12.37
C GLU A 237 31.79 -77.70 -12.34
N GLY A 238 31.82 -76.84 -11.32
CA GLY A 238 32.80 -75.77 -11.19
C GLY A 238 34.23 -76.27 -10.93
N SER A 239 35.20 -75.35 -10.96
CA SER A 239 36.64 -75.69 -10.78
C SER A 239 37.05 -76.05 -9.35
N GLU A 240 36.22 -75.70 -8.36
CA GLU A 240 36.44 -76.09 -6.97
C GLU A 240 35.80 -77.46 -6.66
N ILE A 241 35.46 -77.74 -5.41
CA ILE A 241 34.75 -78.96 -5.02
C ILE A 241 33.35 -78.94 -5.62
N ASN A 242 33.11 -79.76 -6.64
CA ASN A 242 31.83 -79.88 -7.33
C ASN A 242 31.20 -81.27 -7.15
N ALA A 243 29.88 -81.36 -7.36
CA ALA A 243 29.12 -82.60 -7.18
C ALA A 243 29.56 -83.70 -8.16
N GLN A 244 29.83 -83.36 -9.43
CA GLN A 244 30.23 -84.31 -10.47
C GLN A 244 31.53 -85.04 -10.10
N ASP A 245 32.55 -84.30 -9.66
CA ASP A 245 33.84 -84.85 -9.23
C ASP A 245 33.72 -85.70 -7.98
N LEU A 246 32.88 -85.30 -7.02
CA LEU A 246 32.63 -86.11 -5.80
C LEU A 246 31.93 -87.43 -6.12
N ILE A 247 30.96 -87.41 -7.05
CA ILE A 247 30.28 -88.62 -7.53
C ILE A 247 31.26 -89.53 -8.28
N ASN A 248 32.06 -88.97 -9.19
CA ASN A 248 33.03 -89.74 -9.96
C ASN A 248 34.13 -90.36 -9.08
N LYS A 249 34.61 -89.63 -8.05
CA LYS A 249 35.52 -90.19 -7.04
C LYS A 249 34.88 -91.33 -6.26
N SER A 250 33.63 -91.15 -5.82
CA SER A 250 32.87 -92.19 -5.10
C SER A 250 32.65 -93.44 -5.97
N LEU A 251 32.42 -93.25 -7.27
CA LEU A 251 32.26 -94.32 -8.25
C LEU A 251 33.55 -95.12 -8.45
N SER A 252 34.72 -94.45 -8.51
CA SER A 252 36.03 -95.11 -8.56
C SER A 252 36.27 -95.98 -7.32
N GLU A 253 35.93 -95.49 -6.13
CA GLU A 253 36.07 -96.26 -4.88
C GLU A 253 35.14 -97.49 -4.88
N LEU A 254 33.89 -97.37 -5.35
CA LEU A 254 32.98 -98.51 -5.45
C LEU A 254 33.45 -99.56 -6.47
N GLN A 255 34.04 -99.14 -7.60
CA GLN A 255 34.61 -100.04 -8.59
C GLN A 255 35.80 -100.84 -8.03
N HIS A 256 36.60 -100.28 -7.13
CA HIS A 256 37.69 -100.99 -6.45
C HIS A 256 37.18 -102.12 -5.54
N VAL A 257 36.04 -101.91 -4.87
CA VAL A 257 35.47 -102.88 -3.90
C VAL A 257 34.48 -103.85 -4.56
N GLU A 258 33.97 -103.56 -5.77
CA GLU A 258 33.09 -104.45 -6.54
C GLU A 258 33.70 -105.85 -6.76
N VAL A 259 35.02 -105.95 -6.89
CA VAL A 259 35.73 -107.23 -7.06
C VAL A 259 35.61 -108.13 -5.82
N ILE A 260 35.27 -107.55 -4.66
CA ILE A 260 35.20 -108.23 -3.36
C ILE A 260 33.76 -108.68 -3.06
N ASP A 261 32.75 -107.83 -3.31
CA ASP A 261 31.33 -108.11 -3.04
C ASP A 261 30.42 -107.55 -4.14
N ILE A 262 29.56 -108.41 -4.66
CA ILE A 262 28.60 -108.12 -5.72
C ILE A 262 27.58 -107.04 -5.32
N PHE A 263 27.34 -106.82 -4.02
CA PHE A 263 26.48 -105.74 -3.53
C PHE A 263 26.92 -104.36 -4.05
N TYR A 264 28.24 -104.11 -4.14
CA TYR A 264 28.77 -102.83 -4.59
C TYR A 264 28.59 -102.59 -6.09
N LYS A 265 28.42 -103.65 -6.89
CA LYS A 265 28.12 -103.55 -8.32
C LYS A 265 26.81 -102.81 -8.58
N GLU A 266 25.76 -103.20 -7.85
CA GLU A 266 24.44 -102.60 -8.00
C GLU A 266 24.48 -101.11 -7.60
N GLN A 267 25.14 -100.78 -6.48
CA GLN A 267 25.24 -99.38 -6.05
C GLN A 267 26.12 -98.54 -6.99
N GLY A 268 27.21 -99.11 -7.52
CA GLY A 268 28.06 -98.47 -8.54
C GLY A 268 27.27 -98.13 -9.81
N SER A 269 26.47 -99.07 -10.32
CA SER A 269 25.63 -98.82 -11.51
C SER A 269 24.56 -97.74 -11.30
N ARG A 270 23.99 -97.65 -10.09
CA ARG A 270 23.04 -96.59 -9.74
C ARG A 270 23.74 -95.23 -9.66
N LEU A 271 24.94 -95.20 -9.10
CA LEU A 271 25.73 -93.97 -8.99
C LEU A 271 26.22 -93.49 -10.37
N GLU A 272 26.54 -94.42 -11.28
CA GLU A 272 26.85 -94.12 -12.69
C GLU A 272 25.67 -93.45 -13.40
N SER A 273 24.46 -93.98 -13.19
CA SER A 273 23.24 -93.37 -13.73
C SER A 273 23.01 -91.96 -13.20
N ILE A 274 23.27 -91.71 -11.91
CA ILE A 274 23.18 -90.37 -11.30
C ILE A 274 24.23 -89.43 -11.91
N SER A 275 25.45 -89.91 -12.15
CA SER A 275 26.51 -89.11 -12.79
C SER A 275 26.11 -88.65 -14.19
N LEU A 276 25.55 -89.55 -15.00
CA LEU A 276 25.04 -89.22 -16.34
C LEU A 276 23.86 -88.24 -16.29
N GLU A 277 22.90 -88.46 -15.38
CA GLU A 277 21.78 -87.52 -15.18
C GLU A 277 22.27 -86.13 -14.75
N LEU A 278 23.32 -86.06 -13.92
CA LEU A 278 23.88 -84.80 -13.47
C LEU A 278 24.59 -84.04 -14.60
N GLU A 279 25.30 -84.74 -15.49
CA GLU A 279 25.89 -84.15 -16.70
C GLU A 279 24.82 -83.59 -17.64
N ASP A 280 23.72 -84.33 -17.85
CA ASP A 280 22.60 -83.88 -18.68
C ASP A 280 21.93 -82.63 -18.11
N ILE A 281 21.69 -82.60 -16.79
CA ILE A 281 21.16 -81.42 -16.10
C ILE A 281 22.12 -80.24 -16.25
N SER A 282 23.42 -80.44 -16.01
CA SER A 282 24.42 -79.38 -16.09
C SER A 282 24.53 -78.81 -17.51
N SER A 283 24.52 -79.69 -18.53
CA SER A 283 24.46 -79.30 -19.94
C SER A 283 23.21 -78.47 -20.27
N ALA A 284 22.04 -78.89 -19.80
CA ALA A 284 20.78 -78.16 -20.00
C ALA A 284 20.82 -76.77 -19.35
N LEU A 285 21.32 -76.66 -18.12
CA LEU A 285 21.48 -75.39 -17.41
C LEU A 285 22.49 -74.48 -18.11
N ARG A 286 23.62 -75.01 -18.57
CA ARG A 286 24.67 -74.25 -19.29
C ARG A 286 24.16 -73.71 -20.61
N HIS A 287 23.40 -74.50 -21.36
CA HIS A 287 22.76 -74.06 -22.61
C HIS A 287 21.74 -72.95 -22.36
N HIS A 288 20.93 -73.08 -21.31
CA HIS A 288 19.97 -72.02 -20.93
C HIS A 288 20.69 -70.75 -20.48
N LEU A 289 21.75 -70.85 -19.69
CA LEU A 289 22.56 -69.70 -19.27
C LEU A 289 23.15 -68.95 -20.47
N GLY A 290 23.68 -69.68 -21.47
CA GLY A 290 24.24 -69.09 -22.68
C GLY A 290 23.22 -68.40 -23.60
N LYS A 291 21.92 -68.65 -23.40
CA LYS A 291 20.83 -67.99 -24.14
C LYS A 291 20.30 -66.73 -23.45
N LEU A 292 20.67 -66.48 -22.19
CA LEU A 292 20.23 -65.29 -21.47
C LEU A 292 21.01 -64.07 -21.99
N ASP A 293 20.31 -63.19 -22.70
CA ASP A 293 20.84 -61.90 -23.14
C ASP A 293 20.64 -60.87 -22.02
N LEU A 294 21.56 -60.88 -21.04
CA LEU A 294 21.64 -59.83 -20.03
C LEU A 294 22.67 -58.79 -20.48
N SER A 295 22.27 -57.53 -20.50
CA SER A 295 23.19 -56.39 -20.62
C SER A 295 23.31 -55.72 -19.25
N PRO A 296 24.37 -56.00 -18.45
CA PRO A 296 24.56 -55.39 -17.12
C PRO A 296 24.51 -53.86 -17.17
N GLU A 297 25.14 -53.27 -18.20
CA GLU A 297 25.15 -51.83 -18.43
C GLU A 297 23.74 -51.24 -18.57
N LYS A 298 22.78 -51.97 -19.16
CA LYS A 298 21.39 -51.52 -19.29
C LYS A 298 20.65 -51.61 -17.96
N LEU A 299 20.92 -52.65 -17.16
CA LEU A 299 20.32 -52.76 -15.83
C LEU A 299 20.80 -51.60 -14.94
N ASP A 300 22.11 -51.32 -14.94
CA ASP A 300 22.70 -50.20 -14.18
C ASP A 300 22.13 -48.85 -14.64
N GLN A 301 21.95 -48.63 -15.94
CA GLN A 301 21.34 -47.40 -16.47
C GLN A 301 19.90 -47.23 -15.97
N VAL A 302 19.08 -48.28 -16.07
CA VAL A 302 17.68 -48.26 -15.65
C VAL A 302 17.56 -48.10 -14.13
N GLU A 303 18.41 -48.76 -13.34
CA GLU A 303 18.46 -48.60 -11.88
C GLU A 303 18.83 -47.17 -11.49
N ASN A 304 19.84 -46.58 -12.13
CA ASN A 304 20.23 -45.19 -11.88
C ASN A 304 19.10 -44.21 -12.22
N GLU A 305 18.42 -44.39 -13.35
CA GLU A 305 17.26 -43.56 -13.70
C GLU A 305 16.13 -43.68 -12.68
N ILE A 306 15.75 -44.90 -12.30
CA ILE A 306 14.71 -45.12 -11.27
C ILE A 306 15.12 -44.50 -9.93
N GLN A 307 16.39 -44.63 -9.55
CA GLN A 307 16.91 -44.04 -8.31
C GLN A 307 16.86 -42.51 -8.36
N THR A 308 17.19 -41.88 -9.50
CA THR A 308 17.08 -40.42 -9.66
C THR A 308 15.62 -39.96 -9.52
N LEU A 309 14.67 -40.66 -10.14
CA LEU A 309 13.23 -40.37 -9.99
C LEU A 309 12.78 -40.49 -8.53
N HIS A 310 13.19 -41.54 -7.82
CA HIS A 310 12.89 -41.68 -6.39
C HIS A 310 13.51 -40.59 -5.52
N ASN A 311 14.75 -40.18 -5.82
CA ASN A 311 15.42 -39.13 -5.05
C ASN A 311 14.70 -37.79 -5.19
N VAL A 312 14.27 -37.44 -6.40
CA VAL A 312 13.47 -36.22 -6.65
C VAL A 312 12.09 -36.35 -6.01
N ALA A 313 11.41 -37.50 -6.14
CA ALA A 313 10.12 -37.75 -5.49
C ALA A 313 10.19 -37.56 -3.96
N ARG A 314 11.25 -38.04 -3.31
CA ARG A 314 11.48 -37.83 -1.88
C ARG A 314 11.68 -36.37 -1.50
N LYS A 315 12.45 -35.60 -2.30
CA LYS A 315 12.66 -34.16 -2.05
C LYS A 315 11.34 -33.39 -2.09
N HIS A 316 10.45 -33.76 -3.01
CA HIS A 316 9.13 -33.15 -3.18
C HIS A 316 8.02 -33.83 -2.37
N HIS A 317 8.36 -34.76 -1.45
CA HIS A 317 7.41 -35.45 -0.57
C HIS A 317 6.25 -36.12 -1.32
N THR A 318 6.53 -36.64 -2.52
CA THR A 318 5.54 -37.26 -3.41
C THR A 318 6.02 -38.63 -3.90
N ASP A 319 5.18 -39.36 -4.63
CA ASP A 319 5.56 -40.55 -5.36
C ASP A 319 6.00 -40.19 -6.79
N ILE A 320 6.60 -41.15 -7.52
CA ILE A 320 7.09 -40.91 -8.88
C ILE A 320 5.96 -40.43 -9.79
N ASN A 321 4.74 -40.97 -9.62
CA ASN A 321 3.57 -40.62 -10.42
C ASN A 321 3.06 -39.19 -10.11
N GLY A 322 3.31 -38.66 -8.92
CA GLY A 322 2.95 -37.31 -8.53
C GLY A 322 3.92 -36.22 -9.01
N LEU A 323 5.11 -36.59 -9.51
CA LEU A 323 6.14 -35.63 -9.93
C LEU A 323 5.69 -34.71 -11.06
N GLU A 324 4.93 -35.22 -12.04
CA GLU A 324 4.42 -34.41 -13.16
C GLU A 324 3.48 -33.30 -12.67
N LYS A 325 2.61 -33.62 -11.70
CA LYS A 325 1.71 -32.63 -11.09
C LYS A 325 2.48 -31.56 -10.33
N VAL A 326 3.46 -31.97 -9.51
CA VAL A 326 4.33 -31.04 -8.78
C VAL A 326 5.08 -30.13 -9.75
N TYR A 327 5.59 -30.67 -10.85
CA TYR A 327 6.25 -29.87 -11.89
C TYR A 327 5.33 -28.80 -12.47
N CYS A 328 4.09 -29.17 -12.83
CA CYS A 328 3.09 -28.22 -13.32
C CYS A 328 2.74 -27.15 -12.27
N GLU A 329 2.51 -27.54 -11.01
CA GLU A 329 2.19 -26.61 -9.92
C GLU A 329 3.32 -25.60 -9.68
N LEU A 330 4.58 -26.06 -9.64
CA LEU A 330 5.75 -25.19 -9.49
C LEU A 330 5.91 -24.24 -10.68
N ASN A 331 5.63 -24.73 -11.91
CA ASN A 331 5.71 -23.93 -13.12
C ASN A 331 4.62 -22.85 -13.15
N ASP A 332 3.40 -23.19 -12.75
CA ASP A 332 2.29 -22.24 -12.66
C ASP A 332 2.55 -21.19 -11.58
N GLN A 333 3.09 -21.58 -10.42
CA GLN A 333 3.53 -20.64 -9.39
C GLN A 333 4.61 -19.69 -9.92
N LEU A 334 5.63 -20.21 -10.61
CA LEU A 334 6.68 -19.37 -11.19
C LEU A 334 6.11 -18.39 -12.22
N ASN A 335 5.23 -18.85 -13.11
CA ASN A 335 4.58 -18.02 -14.13
C ASN A 335 3.74 -16.90 -13.52
N LEU A 336 3.02 -17.17 -12.43
CA LEU A 336 2.24 -16.15 -11.71
C LEU A 336 3.14 -15.04 -11.15
N ILE A 337 4.28 -15.42 -10.55
CA ILE A 337 5.23 -14.45 -10.03
C ILE A 337 5.88 -13.69 -11.21
N GLU A 338 6.27 -14.35 -12.30
CA GLU A 338 6.87 -13.72 -13.49
C GLU A 338 5.93 -12.77 -14.23
N ALA A 339 4.63 -13.08 -14.35
CA ALA A 339 3.64 -12.17 -14.93
C ALA A 339 3.58 -10.83 -14.16
N ALA A 340 3.79 -10.84 -12.85
CA ALA A 340 3.86 -9.61 -12.06
C ALA A 340 5.10 -8.74 -12.40
N ASP A 341 6.18 -9.29 -12.99
CA ASP A 341 7.32 -8.52 -13.52
C ASP A 341 6.96 -7.77 -14.78
N ASP A 342 6.26 -8.40 -15.70
CA ASP A 342 5.80 -7.74 -16.91
C ASP A 342 4.81 -6.62 -16.57
N ASP A 343 3.92 -6.84 -15.59
CA ASP A 343 3.05 -5.81 -15.03
C ASP A 343 3.85 -4.66 -14.38
N LEU A 344 4.93 -4.97 -13.66
CA LEU A 344 5.77 -3.93 -13.05
C LEU A 344 6.52 -3.12 -14.11
N LEU A 345 7.06 -3.77 -15.13
CA LEU A 345 7.77 -3.12 -16.24
C LEU A 345 6.84 -2.23 -17.07
N SER A 346 5.60 -2.66 -17.29
CA SER A 346 4.59 -1.83 -17.96
C SER A 346 4.20 -0.63 -17.08
N LEU A 347 3.93 -0.84 -15.79
CA LEU A 347 3.62 0.26 -14.86
C LEU A 347 4.77 1.26 -14.73
N GLN A 348 6.04 0.83 -14.77
CA GLN A 348 7.19 1.74 -14.76
C GLN A 348 7.25 2.62 -16.02
N LYS A 349 6.87 2.10 -17.19
CA LYS A 349 6.74 2.90 -18.41
C LYS A 349 5.59 3.89 -18.31
N ASP A 350 4.44 3.43 -17.81
CA ASP A 350 3.28 4.29 -17.59
C ASP A 350 3.58 5.41 -16.59
N LEU A 351 4.38 5.13 -15.55
CA LEU A 351 4.84 6.14 -14.59
C LEU A 351 5.69 7.22 -15.28
N ALA A 352 6.66 6.83 -16.12
CA ALA A 352 7.49 7.78 -16.83
C ALA A 352 6.67 8.69 -17.77
N ASP A 353 5.67 8.12 -18.45
CA ASP A 353 4.75 8.90 -19.28
C ASP A 353 3.83 9.81 -18.46
N ALA A 354 3.36 9.36 -17.30
CA ALA A 354 2.55 10.15 -16.38
C ALA A 354 3.36 11.31 -15.76
N GLU A 355 4.61 11.07 -15.36
CA GLU A 355 5.54 12.09 -14.86
C GLU A 355 5.79 13.17 -15.91
N LYS A 356 6.00 12.78 -17.17
CA LYS A 356 6.16 13.73 -18.27
C LYS A 356 4.90 14.58 -18.48
N LYS A 357 3.71 13.96 -18.49
CA LYS A 357 2.43 14.68 -18.63
C LYS A 357 2.19 15.66 -17.47
N PHE A 358 2.46 15.23 -16.23
CA PHE A 358 2.38 16.11 -15.06
C PHE A 358 3.33 17.29 -15.19
N MET A 359 4.60 17.05 -15.54
CA MET A 359 5.59 18.13 -15.69
C MET A 359 5.23 19.12 -16.80
N ASP A 360 4.68 18.65 -17.92
CA ASP A 360 4.23 19.52 -19.01
C ASP A 360 3.06 20.41 -18.58
N GLN A 361 2.08 19.86 -17.85
CA GLN A 361 0.95 20.64 -17.33
C GLN A 361 1.37 21.59 -16.20
N ALA A 362 2.22 21.14 -15.29
CA ALA A 362 2.73 21.98 -14.21
C ALA A 362 3.57 23.16 -14.73
N LYS A 363 4.34 22.97 -15.82
CA LYS A 363 5.05 24.08 -16.50
C LYS A 363 4.10 25.08 -17.15
N ARG A 364 2.98 24.60 -17.72
CA ARG A 364 1.93 25.47 -18.26
C ARG A 364 1.28 26.30 -17.16
N LEU A 365 0.92 25.67 -16.04
CA LEU A 365 0.38 26.34 -14.85
C LEU A 365 1.38 27.38 -14.30
N SER A 366 2.66 27.02 -14.15
CA SER A 366 3.72 27.96 -13.74
C SER A 366 3.84 29.16 -14.67
N SER A 367 3.78 28.94 -15.98
CA SER A 367 3.85 30.02 -16.98
C SER A 367 2.61 30.91 -16.92
N TYR A 368 1.43 30.32 -16.70
CA TYR A 368 0.18 31.04 -16.52
C TYR A 368 0.23 31.92 -15.25
N ARG A 369 0.68 31.36 -14.13
CA ARG A 369 0.89 32.09 -12.87
C ARG A 369 1.81 33.30 -13.07
N LYS A 370 3.01 33.08 -13.62
CA LYS A 370 4.00 34.15 -13.85
C LYS A 370 3.48 35.27 -14.76
N LYS A 371 2.70 34.94 -15.78
CA LYS A 371 2.10 35.91 -16.69
C LYS A 371 1.07 36.80 -15.98
N ASN A 372 0.28 36.23 -15.08
CA ASN A 372 -0.81 36.93 -14.39
C ASN A 372 -0.38 37.57 -13.06
N THR A 373 0.82 37.25 -12.55
CA THR A 373 1.37 37.83 -11.31
C THR A 373 1.36 39.36 -11.33
N ALA A 374 1.85 39.99 -12.40
CA ALA A 374 1.96 41.45 -12.45
C ALA A 374 0.59 42.14 -12.39
N GLN A 375 -0.42 41.55 -13.04
CA GLN A 375 -1.80 42.06 -13.00
C GLN A 375 -2.40 41.91 -11.60
N PHE A 376 -2.23 40.75 -10.97
CA PHE A 376 -2.68 40.52 -9.60
C PHE A 376 -2.02 41.48 -8.60
N GLU A 377 -0.70 41.66 -8.69
CA GLU A 377 0.03 42.61 -7.85
C GLU A 377 -0.50 44.05 -8.00
N GLU A 378 -0.80 44.48 -9.22
CA GLU A 378 -1.32 45.82 -9.48
C GLU A 378 -2.74 45.99 -8.94
N LEU A 379 -3.60 44.99 -9.11
CA LEU A 379 -4.94 44.99 -8.53
C LEU A 379 -4.86 45.14 -7.02
N ILE A 380 -4.09 44.30 -6.33
CA ILE A 380 -3.94 44.34 -4.86
C ILE A 380 -3.38 45.69 -4.42
N LYS A 381 -2.37 46.23 -5.10
CA LYS A 381 -1.84 47.57 -4.82
C LYS A 381 -2.90 48.65 -4.94
N ARG A 382 -3.79 48.61 -5.94
CA ARG A 382 -4.87 49.59 -6.11
C ARG A 382 -5.87 49.52 -4.96
N GLN A 383 -6.26 48.32 -4.55
CA GLN A 383 -7.19 48.11 -3.44
C GLN A 383 -6.58 48.53 -2.09
N LEU A 384 -5.32 48.21 -1.85
CA LEU A 384 -4.64 48.63 -0.62
C LEU A 384 -4.45 50.15 -0.55
N LYS A 385 -4.20 50.81 -1.69
CA LYS A 385 -4.14 52.29 -1.76
C LYS A 385 -5.48 52.93 -1.38
N SER A 386 -6.61 52.37 -1.81
CA SER A 386 -7.94 52.89 -1.46
C SER A 386 -8.24 52.76 0.04
N LEU A 387 -7.64 51.76 0.71
CA LEU A 387 -7.73 51.54 2.15
C LEU A 387 -6.71 52.35 2.98
N GLY A 388 -6.04 53.34 2.38
CA GLY A 388 -5.21 54.31 3.08
C GLY A 388 -3.70 54.01 3.12
N PHE A 389 -3.23 52.98 2.41
CA PHE A 389 -1.80 52.72 2.28
C PHE A 389 -1.16 53.54 1.14
N LYS A 390 -0.50 54.65 1.47
CA LYS A 390 0.04 55.59 0.48
C LYS A 390 1.29 55.10 -0.27
N PHE A 391 2.13 54.30 0.40
CA PHE A 391 3.46 53.89 -0.11
C PHE A 391 3.64 52.38 -0.16
N ILE A 392 2.54 51.63 -0.36
CA ILE A 392 2.57 50.18 -0.29
C ILE A 392 3.19 49.53 -1.52
N GLU A 393 4.11 48.61 -1.27
CA GLU A 393 4.55 47.62 -2.24
C GLU A 393 3.98 46.26 -1.86
N PHE A 394 3.49 45.54 -2.85
CA PHE A 394 3.02 44.17 -2.74
C PHE A 394 3.64 43.37 -3.88
N LYS A 395 4.21 42.20 -3.56
CA LYS A 395 4.76 41.27 -4.55
C LYS A 395 4.34 39.85 -4.25
N VAL A 396 4.18 39.07 -5.30
CA VAL A 396 3.98 37.63 -5.19
C VAL A 396 5.28 36.94 -5.55
N LEU A 397 5.84 36.20 -4.60
CA LEU A 397 7.00 35.36 -4.82
C LEU A 397 6.52 33.95 -5.15
N ILE A 398 6.93 33.46 -6.32
CA ILE A 398 6.67 32.10 -6.77
C ILE A 398 7.99 31.34 -6.68
N GLU A 399 8.07 30.38 -5.77
CA GLU A 399 9.27 29.59 -5.51
C GLU A 399 9.07 28.16 -6.02
N ASN A 400 10.04 27.61 -6.73
CA ASN A 400 9.98 26.21 -7.16
C ASN A 400 10.14 25.30 -5.96
N LEU A 401 9.27 24.30 -5.87
CA LEU A 401 9.37 23.22 -4.90
C LEU A 401 10.45 22.24 -5.34
N ASN A 402 11.01 21.52 -4.37
CA ASN A 402 11.80 20.32 -4.67
C ASN A 402 10.87 19.23 -5.24
N GLU A 403 11.38 18.36 -6.11
CA GLU A 403 10.59 17.29 -6.72
C GLU A 403 9.88 16.38 -5.70
N SER A 404 10.48 16.20 -4.52
CA SER A 404 9.89 15.46 -3.40
C SER A 404 8.62 16.09 -2.83
N ASN A 405 8.42 17.39 -3.06
CA ASN A 405 7.36 18.21 -2.48
C ASN A 405 6.32 18.63 -3.52
N PHE A 406 6.43 18.14 -4.77
CA PHE A 406 5.39 18.35 -5.77
C PHE A 406 4.05 17.83 -5.28
N ASN A 407 2.99 18.57 -5.59
CA ASN A 407 1.65 18.29 -5.10
C ASN A 407 0.61 18.58 -6.20
N GLN A 408 -0.67 18.39 -5.86
CA GLN A 408 -1.79 18.66 -6.77
C GLN A 408 -1.87 20.12 -7.24
N LYS A 409 -1.31 21.06 -6.47
CA LYS A 409 -1.22 22.49 -6.82
C LYS A 409 -0.02 22.81 -7.74
N GLY A 410 0.81 21.81 -8.05
CA GLY A 410 1.89 21.89 -9.03
C GLY A 410 3.29 21.81 -8.42
N ILE A 411 4.22 22.54 -9.05
CA ILE A 411 5.68 22.47 -8.79
C ILE A 411 6.23 23.71 -8.08
N GLU A 412 5.35 24.59 -7.60
CA GLU A 412 5.70 25.89 -7.05
C GLU A 412 4.85 26.17 -5.80
N SER A 413 5.42 26.91 -4.85
CA SER A 413 4.70 27.55 -3.76
C SER A 413 4.57 29.05 -4.02
N VAL A 414 3.45 29.61 -3.60
CA VAL A 414 3.13 31.04 -3.73
C VAL A 414 3.21 31.69 -2.36
N ARG A 415 3.91 32.83 -2.27
CA ARG A 415 4.00 33.59 -1.03
C ARG A 415 3.88 35.09 -1.28
N PHE A 416 3.14 35.77 -0.40
CA PHE A 416 2.91 37.20 -0.49
C PHE A 416 3.91 38.00 0.33
N TYR A 417 4.46 39.02 -0.32
CA TYR A 417 5.43 39.94 0.25
C TYR A 417 4.87 41.36 0.22
N ILE A 418 5.09 42.11 1.30
CA ILE A 418 4.53 43.45 1.49
C ILE A 418 5.56 44.40 2.06
N SER A 419 5.44 45.69 1.73
CA SER A 419 6.10 46.79 2.43
C SER A 419 5.09 47.91 2.61
N ALA A 420 4.70 48.18 3.86
CA ALA A 420 3.61 49.10 4.17
C ALA A 420 4.05 50.57 4.32
N ASN A 421 5.33 50.82 4.63
CA ASN A 421 5.86 52.14 4.98
C ASN A 421 7.14 52.49 4.20
N PRO A 422 7.36 53.78 3.87
CA PRO A 422 8.59 54.24 3.25
C PRO A 422 9.82 53.85 4.08
N GLY A 423 10.76 53.12 3.47
CA GLY A 423 12.01 52.69 4.12
C GLY A 423 11.96 51.30 4.78
N MET A 424 10.81 50.62 4.81
CA MET A 424 10.77 49.20 5.20
C MET A 424 11.14 48.31 4.01
N SER A 425 11.99 47.32 4.26
CA SER A 425 12.30 46.27 3.28
C SER A 425 11.06 45.42 3.00
N LEU A 426 10.91 45.01 1.75
CA LEU A 426 9.90 44.04 1.36
C LEU A 426 10.14 42.72 2.11
N GLY A 427 9.13 42.23 2.81
CA GLY A 427 9.21 40.97 3.56
C GLY A 427 7.89 40.20 3.55
N PRO A 428 7.88 39.00 4.13
CA PRO A 428 6.69 38.16 4.19
C PRO A 428 5.53 38.87 4.89
N LEU A 429 4.31 38.65 4.40
CA LEU A 429 3.09 39.21 4.99
C LEU A 429 2.95 38.88 6.49
N GLU A 430 3.44 37.71 6.92
CA GLU A 430 3.39 37.25 8.31
C GLU A 430 4.18 38.14 9.30
N GLU A 431 5.25 38.78 8.81
CA GLU A 431 6.25 39.51 9.59
C GLU A 431 5.99 41.02 9.64
N ILE A 432 5.15 41.55 8.74
CA ILE A 432 4.97 42.98 8.52
C ILE A 432 3.50 43.33 8.70
N ALA A 433 3.07 43.61 9.94
CA ALA A 433 1.95 44.52 10.22
C ALA A 433 1.68 44.71 11.72
N SER A 434 1.28 45.93 12.07
CA SER A 434 0.42 46.17 13.25
C SER A 434 -0.97 45.54 13.04
N GLY A 435 -1.67 45.13 14.10
CA GLY A 435 -2.96 44.44 13.96
C GLY A 435 -4.01 45.17 13.09
N GLY A 436 -3.98 46.50 13.06
CA GLY A 436 -4.89 47.31 12.24
C GLY A 436 -4.51 47.39 10.75
N GLU A 437 -3.24 47.24 10.40
CA GLU A 437 -2.80 47.14 9.00
C GLU A 437 -3.21 45.78 8.41
N MET A 438 -3.02 44.71 9.19
CA MET A 438 -3.38 43.37 8.74
C MET A 438 -4.88 43.24 8.48
N SER A 439 -5.74 43.81 9.33
CA SER A 439 -7.18 43.84 9.08
C SER A 439 -7.57 44.54 7.77
N ARG A 440 -6.86 45.62 7.40
CA ARG A 440 -7.09 46.29 6.11
C ARG A 440 -6.60 45.45 4.93
N ILE A 441 -5.50 44.72 5.09
CA ILE A 441 -4.98 43.82 4.07
C ILE A 441 -5.91 42.62 3.87
N CYS A 442 -6.42 42.00 4.96
CA CYS A 442 -7.47 40.98 4.91
C CYS A 442 -8.66 41.47 4.09
N LEU A 443 -9.18 42.66 4.43
CA LEU A 443 -10.34 43.23 3.76
C LEU A 443 -10.10 43.41 2.25
N ALA A 444 -8.92 43.88 1.85
CA ALA A 444 -8.59 44.01 0.43
C ALA A 444 -8.56 42.65 -0.29
N LEU A 445 -8.00 41.62 0.35
CA LEU A 445 -7.88 40.28 -0.21
C LEU A 445 -9.24 39.58 -0.32
N GLU A 446 -10.07 39.64 0.72
CA GLU A 446 -11.41 39.03 0.72
C GLU A 446 -12.38 39.74 -0.24
N MET A 447 -12.26 41.05 -0.40
CA MET A 447 -13.04 41.74 -1.44
C MET A 447 -12.69 41.21 -2.84
N MET A 448 -11.44 40.84 -3.10
CA MET A 448 -11.07 40.22 -4.37
C MET A 448 -11.54 38.79 -4.51
N GLU A 449 -11.51 38.01 -3.44
CA GLU A 449 -12.09 36.67 -3.41
C GLU A 449 -13.59 36.71 -3.77
N LEU A 450 -14.34 37.68 -3.22
CA LEU A 450 -15.75 37.89 -3.53
C LEU A 450 -15.99 38.39 -4.95
N ASP A 451 -15.16 39.31 -5.46
CA ASP A 451 -15.28 39.84 -6.83
C ASP A 451 -14.88 38.80 -7.90
N SER A 452 -14.04 37.83 -7.57
CA SER A 452 -13.61 36.76 -8.48
C SER A 452 -14.51 35.51 -8.43
N SER A 453 -15.30 35.36 -7.37
CA SER A 453 -16.30 34.29 -7.21
C SER A 453 -17.71 34.68 -7.68
N ALA A 454 -17.94 35.95 -8.00
CA ALA A 454 -19.17 36.51 -8.59
C ALA A 454 -19.12 36.54 -10.12
#